data_AF-A0A3N8HRB5-F1
#
_entry.id   AF-A0A3N8HRB5-F1
#
_cell.length_a   1.000
_cell.length_b   1.000
_cell.length_c   1.000
_cell.angle_alpha   90.00
_cell.angle_beta   90.00
_cell.angle_gamma   90.00
#
_symmetry.space_group_name_H-M   'P 1'
#
loop_
_entity.id
_entity.type
_entity.pdbx_description
1 polymer ?
#
loop_
_entity_poly.entity_id
_entity_poly.type
_entity_poly.pdbx_seq_one_letter_code
_entity_poly.pdbx_strand_id
1 'polypeptide(L)'
;MTRKPPAHPAPPADDDAPPTLDACRRCTLWEHATQPVPGMGPLDASIMLVGEQPGDQEDRAGLPFVGAAGRLLDRALDEAGIERTHVYVTNAVKHFKWEPRGKRRLHKTPAQREVAACRYWLERELDAVHPRVVVALGATALRAVLQDNDATLERTRAPVRTGDGRLVVAAYHPSYVLRTRGADSREHAYRALVDALRTASDLARDRHRESGRHARGDAG
;
A
#
# COMPACT_ATOMS: atom_id res chain seq x y z
N MET A 1 4.97 -31.92 17.59
CA MET A 1 3.68 -31.32 18.01
C MET A 1 3.73 -29.82 17.79
N THR A 2 3.44 -29.34 16.58
CA THR A 2 3.43 -27.92 16.23
C THR A 2 2.11 -27.31 16.71
N ARG A 3 2.16 -26.47 17.76
CA ARG A 3 0.98 -25.73 18.23
C ARG A 3 0.59 -24.71 17.16
N LYS A 4 -0.61 -24.89 16.59
CA LYS A 4 -1.29 -23.90 15.77
C LYS A 4 -1.37 -22.58 16.57
N PRO A 5 -0.89 -21.44 16.03
CA PRO A 5 -1.03 -20.16 16.73
C PRO A 5 -2.52 -19.87 16.96
N PRO A 6 -2.89 -19.23 18.08
CA PRO A 6 -4.28 -18.94 18.38
C PRO A 6 -4.86 -18.06 17.27
N ALA A 7 -5.98 -18.50 16.70
CA ALA A 7 -6.78 -17.67 15.81
C ALA A 7 -7.12 -16.38 16.55
N HIS A 8 -6.78 -15.23 15.96
CA HIS A 8 -7.27 -13.96 16.50
C HIS A 8 -8.81 -14.02 16.52
N PRO A 9 -9.46 -13.66 17.64
CA PRO A 9 -10.90 -13.59 17.67
C PRO A 9 -11.35 -12.66 16.54
N ALA A 10 -12.38 -13.08 15.80
CA ALA A 10 -12.98 -12.20 14.81
C ALA A 10 -13.32 -10.86 15.50
N PRO A 11 -12.98 -9.71 14.90
CA PRO A 11 -13.37 -8.44 15.47
C PRO A 11 -14.89 -8.42 15.68
N PRO A 12 -15.38 -7.74 16.72
CA PRO A 12 -16.81 -7.64 16.98
C PRO A 12 -17.55 -7.16 15.73
N ALA A 13 -18.81 -7.58 15.57
CA ALA A 13 -19.66 -7.09 14.50
C ALA A 13 -19.70 -5.56 14.55
N ASP A 14 -19.24 -4.94 13.46
CA ASP A 14 -19.30 -3.49 13.26
C ASP A 14 -20.70 -3.22 12.69
N ASP A 15 -21.68 -3.04 13.58
CA ASP A 15 -23.08 -2.78 13.20
C ASP A 15 -23.23 -1.49 12.36
N ASP A 16 -22.22 -0.61 12.41
CA ASP A 16 -22.07 0.61 11.61
C ASP A 16 -21.11 0.44 10.41
N ALA A 17 -20.84 -0.80 9.99
CA ALA A 17 -20.02 -1.10 8.82
C ALA A 17 -20.64 -0.47 7.57
N PRO A 18 -19.94 0.44 6.87
CA PRO A 18 -20.47 1.01 5.64
C PRO A 18 -20.64 -0.10 4.59
N PRO A 19 -21.81 -0.19 3.93
CA PRO A 19 -22.12 -1.29 3.02
C PRO A 19 -21.26 -1.25 1.76
N THR A 20 -20.85 -0.05 1.35
CA THR A 20 -20.00 0.22 0.19
C THR A 20 -18.99 1.31 0.52
N LEU A 21 -17.92 1.37 -0.26
CA LEU A 21 -16.91 2.42 -0.10
C LEU A 21 -17.50 3.82 -0.36
N ASP A 22 -18.42 3.94 -1.32
CA ASP A 22 -19.14 5.19 -1.64
C ASP A 22 -20.01 5.70 -0.47
N ALA A 23 -20.58 4.77 0.29
CA ALA A 23 -21.35 5.08 1.50
C ALA A 23 -20.47 5.31 2.74
N CYS A 24 -19.14 5.22 2.64
CA CYS A 24 -18.28 5.33 3.80
C CYS A 24 -18.32 6.73 4.42
N ARG A 25 -18.65 6.79 5.72
CA ARG A 25 -18.69 8.01 6.53
C ARG A 25 -17.85 7.93 7.80
N ARG A 26 -16.91 6.97 7.87
CA ARG A 26 -16.12 6.67 9.09
C ARG A 26 -15.13 7.77 9.50
N CYS A 27 -14.85 8.74 8.63
CA CYS A 27 -14.06 9.94 8.95
C CYS A 27 -14.50 11.11 8.07
N THR A 28 -14.20 12.35 8.44
CA THR A 28 -14.70 13.56 7.75
C THR A 28 -14.14 13.79 6.34
N LEU A 29 -13.23 12.95 5.85
CA LEU A 29 -12.60 13.15 4.53
C LEU A 29 -13.57 13.00 3.35
N TRP A 30 -14.67 12.27 3.51
CA TRP A 30 -15.70 12.14 2.48
C TRP A 30 -16.37 13.48 2.15
N GLU A 31 -16.38 14.44 3.07
CA GLU A 31 -17.14 15.71 2.95
C GLU A 31 -16.61 16.62 1.83
N HIS A 32 -15.32 16.50 1.51
CA HIS A 32 -14.64 17.40 0.57
C HIS A 32 -13.96 16.68 -0.59
N ALA A 33 -13.82 15.36 -0.50
CA ALA A 33 -13.40 14.54 -1.64
C ALA A 33 -14.51 14.49 -2.70
N THR A 34 -14.14 14.28 -3.95
CA THR A 34 -15.14 14.11 -5.03
C THR A 34 -15.82 12.75 -4.91
N GLN A 35 -15.03 11.73 -4.59
CA GLN A 35 -15.44 10.34 -4.47
C GLN A 35 -14.35 9.57 -3.72
N PRO A 36 -14.62 8.40 -3.14
CA PRO A 36 -13.56 7.51 -2.72
C PRO A 36 -12.81 6.93 -3.92
N VAL A 37 -11.56 6.54 -3.71
CA VAL A 37 -10.74 5.84 -4.69
C VAL A 37 -10.40 4.45 -4.14
N PRO A 38 -11.00 3.38 -4.68
CA PRO A 38 -10.68 2.02 -4.28
C PRO A 38 -9.29 1.61 -4.75
N GLY A 39 -8.80 0.47 -4.25
CA GLY A 39 -7.66 -0.20 -4.86
C GLY A 39 -8.02 -0.83 -6.20
N MET A 40 -7.00 -1.09 -7.00
CA MET A 40 -7.10 -1.60 -8.37
C MET A 40 -6.01 -2.62 -8.65
N GLY A 41 -6.40 -3.77 -9.22
CA GLY A 41 -5.51 -4.85 -9.63
C GLY A 41 -6.16 -6.21 -9.41
N PRO A 42 -5.44 -7.30 -9.73
CA PRO A 42 -5.99 -8.64 -9.60
C PRO A 42 -6.05 -9.07 -8.12
N LEU A 43 -7.05 -9.88 -7.76
CA LEU A 43 -7.26 -10.37 -6.39
C LEU A 43 -6.29 -11.51 -6.00
N ASP A 44 -5.53 -12.04 -6.94
CA ASP A 44 -4.46 -13.03 -6.71
C ASP A 44 -3.06 -12.40 -6.80
N ALA A 45 -2.96 -11.06 -6.76
CA ALA A 45 -1.69 -10.35 -6.81
C ALA A 45 -0.76 -10.75 -5.66
N SER A 46 0.42 -11.29 -5.99
CA SER A 46 1.44 -11.62 -4.98
C SER A 46 2.07 -10.39 -4.31
N ILE A 47 2.00 -9.23 -4.98
CA ILE A 47 2.52 -7.95 -4.52
C ILE A 47 1.38 -6.94 -4.46
N MET A 48 1.26 -6.26 -3.32
CA MET A 48 0.35 -5.14 -3.12
C MET A 48 1.15 -3.86 -2.83
N LEU A 49 0.86 -2.78 -3.56
CA LEU A 49 1.46 -1.46 -3.33
C LEU A 49 0.46 -0.59 -2.56
N VAL A 50 0.89 0.00 -1.45
CA VAL A 50 0.05 0.84 -0.60
C VAL A 50 0.66 2.25 -0.52
N GLY A 51 -0.05 3.24 -1.05
CA GLY A 51 0.26 4.66 -0.90
C GLY A 51 -0.40 5.31 0.32
N GLU A 52 -0.27 6.64 0.43
CA GLU A 52 -0.85 7.41 1.55
C GLU A 52 -2.36 7.63 1.36
N GLN A 53 -2.74 8.33 0.29
CA GLN A 53 -4.10 8.71 -0.04
C GLN A 53 -4.20 9.06 -1.54
N PRO A 54 -5.42 9.21 -2.11
CA PRO A 54 -5.58 9.69 -3.47
C PRO A 54 -5.10 11.14 -3.60
N GLY A 55 -4.58 11.50 -4.77
CA GLY A 55 -4.27 12.87 -5.11
C GLY A 55 -5.41 13.55 -5.88
N ASP A 56 -5.12 14.77 -6.35
CA ASP A 56 -6.08 15.60 -7.08
C ASP A 56 -6.59 14.97 -8.39
N GLN A 57 -5.76 14.20 -9.08
CA GLN A 57 -6.14 13.52 -10.32
C GLN A 57 -6.89 12.22 -10.02
N GLU A 58 -6.39 11.46 -9.05
CA GLU A 58 -7.00 10.21 -8.59
C GLU A 58 -8.42 10.42 -8.08
N ASP A 59 -8.63 11.45 -7.25
CA ASP A 59 -9.93 11.82 -6.71
C ASP A 59 -10.96 12.18 -7.79
N ARG A 60 -10.53 12.76 -8.93
CA ARG A 60 -11.46 13.02 -10.06
C ARG A 60 -11.66 11.78 -10.93
N ALA A 61 -10.63 10.97 -11.09
CA ALA A 61 -10.65 9.80 -11.97
C ALA A 61 -11.29 8.56 -11.33
N GLY A 62 -11.35 8.49 -9.99
CA GLY A 62 -11.77 7.28 -9.27
C GLY A 62 -10.73 6.15 -9.32
N LEU A 63 -9.49 6.44 -9.73
CA LEU A 63 -8.43 5.45 -9.96
C LEU A 63 -7.15 5.80 -9.19
N PRO A 64 -6.49 4.84 -8.52
CA PRO A 64 -5.28 5.11 -7.76
C PRO A 64 -4.06 5.25 -8.68
N PHE A 65 -3.16 6.19 -8.34
CA PHE A 65 -1.88 6.41 -9.04
C PHE A 65 -2.03 6.69 -10.55
N VAL A 66 -2.89 7.63 -10.94
CA VAL A 66 -3.02 8.09 -12.34
C VAL A 66 -2.29 9.40 -12.63
N GLY A 67 -1.90 10.13 -11.58
CA GLY A 67 -1.20 11.40 -11.67
C GLY A 67 0.31 11.26 -11.93
N ALA A 68 1.06 12.35 -11.69
CA ALA A 68 2.51 12.37 -11.92
C ALA A 68 3.26 11.35 -11.05
N ALA A 69 2.81 11.14 -9.81
CA ALA A 69 3.36 10.13 -8.90
C ALA A 69 3.11 8.72 -9.44
N GLY A 70 1.94 8.46 -10.02
CA GLY A 70 1.61 7.20 -10.67
C GLY A 70 2.49 6.90 -11.86
N ARG A 71 2.66 7.86 -12.79
CA ARG A 71 3.57 7.69 -13.92
C ARG A 71 5.03 7.45 -13.53
N LEU A 72 5.46 7.97 -12.38
CA LEU A 72 6.80 7.67 -11.85
C LEU A 72 6.85 6.25 -11.27
N LEU A 73 5.79 5.83 -10.58
CA LEU A 73 5.66 4.46 -10.08
C LEU A 73 5.66 3.45 -11.22
N ASP A 74 4.93 3.70 -12.31
CA ASP A 74 4.88 2.82 -13.48
C ASP A 74 6.28 2.62 -14.07
N ARG A 75 7.05 3.71 -14.26
CA ARG A 75 8.46 3.59 -14.71
C ARG A 75 9.33 2.79 -13.73
N ALA A 76 9.15 2.99 -12.44
CA ALA A 76 9.93 2.26 -11.43
C ALA A 76 9.56 0.77 -11.39
N LEU A 77 8.29 0.41 -11.65
CA LEU A 77 7.83 -0.97 -11.79
C LEU A 77 8.45 -1.62 -13.03
N ASP A 78 8.39 -0.95 -14.18
CA ASP A 78 9.00 -1.42 -15.42
C ASP A 78 10.50 -1.69 -15.25
N GLU A 79 11.23 -0.76 -14.60
CA GLU A 79 12.67 -0.91 -14.33
C GLU A 79 13.00 -2.00 -13.29
N ALA A 80 12.06 -2.29 -12.39
CA ALA A 80 12.15 -3.41 -11.47
C ALA A 80 11.72 -4.76 -12.11
N GLY A 81 11.27 -4.75 -13.37
CA GLY A 81 10.77 -5.94 -14.08
C GLY A 81 9.46 -6.47 -13.49
N ILE A 82 8.58 -5.58 -13.04
CA ILE A 82 7.27 -5.90 -12.48
C ILE A 82 6.19 -5.31 -13.40
N GLU A 83 5.34 -6.17 -13.94
CA GLU A 83 4.21 -5.71 -14.76
C GLU A 83 3.12 -5.08 -13.89
N ARG A 84 2.70 -3.86 -14.24
CA ARG A 84 1.68 -3.08 -13.50
C ARG A 84 0.33 -3.82 -13.35
N THR A 85 0.01 -4.69 -14.31
CA THR A 85 -1.19 -5.53 -14.35
C THR A 85 -1.16 -6.71 -13.37
N HIS A 86 0.01 -7.07 -12.85
CA HIS A 86 0.19 -8.18 -11.89
C HIS A 86 0.26 -7.74 -10.43
N VAL A 87 0.10 -6.43 -10.16
CA VAL A 87 0.13 -5.88 -8.80
C VAL A 87 -1.21 -5.26 -8.44
N TYR A 88 -1.60 -5.42 -7.17
CA TYR A 88 -2.72 -4.69 -6.60
C TYR A 88 -2.23 -3.36 -6.03
N VAL A 89 -2.88 -2.25 -6.34
CA VAL A 89 -2.42 -0.91 -5.92
C VAL A 89 -3.54 -0.17 -5.25
N THR A 90 -3.26 0.38 -4.07
CA THR A 90 -4.25 1.11 -3.27
C THR A 90 -3.58 2.17 -2.39
N ASN A 91 -4.36 2.82 -1.52
CA ASN A 91 -3.87 3.77 -0.53
C ASN A 91 -4.34 3.42 0.89
N ALA A 92 -3.62 3.86 1.91
CA ALA A 92 -4.02 3.69 3.31
C ALA A 92 -5.35 4.40 3.63
N VAL A 93 -5.59 5.56 3.00
CA VAL A 93 -6.85 6.31 3.08
C VAL A 93 -7.50 6.36 1.70
N LYS A 94 -8.83 6.28 1.64
CA LYS A 94 -9.60 6.19 0.38
C LYS A 94 -10.17 7.51 -0.14
N HIS A 95 -10.17 8.57 0.65
CA HIS A 95 -10.67 9.89 0.25
C HIS A 95 -9.53 10.90 0.23
N PHE A 96 -9.53 11.82 -0.74
CA PHE A 96 -8.49 12.83 -0.87
C PHE A 96 -8.67 13.92 0.18
N LYS A 97 -7.67 14.09 1.05
CA LYS A 97 -7.58 15.22 1.97
C LYS A 97 -6.82 16.39 1.34
N TRP A 98 -7.48 17.54 1.26
CA TRP A 98 -6.90 18.73 0.67
C TRP A 98 -7.49 20.02 1.24
N GLU A 99 -6.80 21.14 0.99
CA GLU A 99 -7.27 22.49 1.28
C GLU A 99 -7.22 23.36 0.00
N PRO A 100 -8.16 24.30 -0.17
CA PRO A 100 -8.14 25.20 -1.32
C PRO A 100 -6.96 26.17 -1.24
N ARG A 101 -6.26 26.35 -2.37
CA ARG A 101 -5.26 27.40 -2.57
C ARG A 101 -5.52 28.07 -3.92
N GLY A 102 -6.34 29.11 -3.89
CA GLY A 102 -6.92 29.70 -5.11
C GLY A 102 -7.74 28.64 -5.84
N LYS A 103 -7.49 28.43 -7.14
CA LYS A 103 -8.16 27.40 -7.96
C LYS A 103 -7.58 25.98 -7.78
N ARG A 104 -6.55 25.80 -6.94
CA ARG A 104 -5.84 24.52 -6.79
C ARG A 104 -6.27 23.81 -5.51
N ARG A 105 -6.31 22.48 -5.55
CA ARG A 105 -6.48 21.62 -4.38
C ARG A 105 -5.11 21.20 -3.84
N LEU A 106 -4.75 21.70 -2.66
CA LEU A 106 -3.46 21.40 -2.03
C LEU A 106 -3.60 20.21 -1.11
N HIS A 107 -2.92 19.12 -1.46
CA HIS A 107 -2.84 17.90 -0.64
C HIS A 107 -2.41 18.18 0.81
N LYS A 108 -3.07 17.53 1.77
CA LYS A 108 -2.70 17.52 3.18
C LYS A 108 -2.57 16.09 3.69
N THR A 109 -1.53 15.81 4.47
CA THR A 109 -1.33 14.47 5.04
C THR A 109 -2.52 14.08 5.93
N PRO A 110 -3.06 12.85 5.78
CA PRO A 110 -4.09 12.34 6.66
C PRO A 110 -3.65 12.34 8.13
N ALA A 111 -4.56 12.70 9.02
CA ALA A 111 -4.33 12.58 10.46
C ALA A 111 -4.37 11.10 10.87
N GLN A 112 -3.72 10.75 11.99
CA GLN A 112 -3.70 9.38 12.50
C GLN A 112 -5.12 8.80 12.68
N ARG A 113 -6.08 9.60 13.16
CA ARG A 113 -7.48 9.19 13.29
C ARG A 113 -8.15 8.84 11.96
N GLU A 114 -7.78 9.52 10.88
CA GLU A 114 -8.33 9.28 9.53
C GLU A 114 -7.75 7.98 8.96
N VAL A 115 -6.44 7.76 9.15
CA VAL A 115 -5.77 6.49 8.80
C VAL A 115 -6.40 5.33 9.59
N ALA A 116 -6.58 5.49 10.91
CA ALA A 116 -7.20 4.48 11.76
C ALA A 116 -8.64 4.18 11.35
N ALA A 117 -9.44 5.20 11.01
CA ALA A 117 -10.81 5.00 10.53
C ALA A 117 -10.85 4.28 9.17
N CYS A 118 -9.92 4.59 8.26
CA CYS A 118 -9.86 4.00 6.92
C CYS A 118 -9.21 2.62 6.88
N ARG A 119 -8.51 2.21 7.95
CA ARG A 119 -7.96 0.86 8.14
C ARG A 119 -8.99 -0.22 7.85
N TYR A 120 -10.26 0.01 8.20
CA TYR A 120 -11.39 -0.85 7.85
C TYR A 120 -11.37 -1.30 6.38
N TRP A 121 -11.09 -0.39 5.44
CA TRP A 121 -11.03 -0.72 4.01
C TRP A 121 -9.72 -1.36 3.60
N LEU A 122 -8.59 -0.90 4.17
CA LEU A 122 -7.28 -1.46 3.85
C LEU A 122 -7.17 -2.93 4.29
N GLU A 123 -7.68 -3.28 5.48
CA GLU A 123 -7.68 -4.68 5.97
C GLU A 123 -8.52 -5.57 5.07
N ARG A 124 -9.70 -5.11 4.63
CA ARG A 124 -10.54 -5.86 3.70
C ARG A 124 -9.86 -6.11 2.35
N GLU A 125 -9.08 -5.15 1.84
CA GLU A 125 -8.29 -5.38 0.62
C GLU A 125 -7.13 -6.35 0.87
N LEU A 126 -6.42 -6.21 1.99
CA LEU A 126 -5.34 -7.15 2.37
C LEU A 126 -5.86 -8.58 2.54
N ASP A 127 -7.08 -8.74 3.06
CA ASP A 127 -7.74 -10.02 3.25
C ASP A 127 -8.46 -10.51 1.99
N ALA A 128 -8.83 -9.65 1.05
CA ALA A 128 -9.33 -10.12 -0.24
C ALA A 128 -8.19 -10.61 -1.12
N VAL A 129 -7.10 -9.83 -1.19
CA VAL A 129 -5.97 -10.06 -2.10
C VAL A 129 -5.00 -11.12 -1.55
N HIS A 130 -4.90 -11.25 -0.22
CA HIS A 130 -3.90 -12.10 0.45
C HIS A 130 -2.48 -11.92 -0.12
N PRO A 131 -1.98 -10.67 -0.26
CA PRO A 131 -0.70 -10.45 -0.90
C PRO A 131 0.41 -11.05 -0.04
N ARG A 132 1.40 -11.65 -0.68
CA ARG A 132 2.57 -12.13 0.02
C ARG A 132 3.45 -10.99 0.49
N VAL A 133 3.66 -10.01 -0.41
CA VAL A 133 4.51 -8.86 -0.15
C VAL A 133 3.68 -7.59 -0.27
N VAL A 134 3.79 -6.70 0.71
CA VAL A 134 3.22 -5.37 0.70
C VAL A 134 4.35 -4.36 0.60
N VAL A 135 4.34 -3.52 -0.43
CA VAL A 135 5.25 -2.38 -0.55
C VAL A 135 4.56 -1.14 -0.01
N ALA A 136 5.03 -0.67 1.14
CA ALA A 136 4.51 0.54 1.78
C ALA A 136 5.25 1.78 1.23
N LEU A 137 4.55 2.55 0.40
CA LEU A 137 5.06 3.75 -0.24
C LEU A 137 4.92 4.95 0.71
N GLY A 138 5.99 5.25 1.46
CA GLY A 138 6.05 6.35 2.42
C GLY A 138 5.59 5.98 3.84
N ALA A 139 5.84 6.90 4.77
CA ALA A 139 5.66 6.66 6.21
C ALA A 139 4.20 6.39 6.60
N THR A 140 3.23 7.12 6.02
CA THR A 140 1.81 6.92 6.35
C THR A 140 1.33 5.53 5.96
N ALA A 141 1.69 5.07 4.76
CA ALA A 141 1.39 3.70 4.32
C ALA A 141 2.06 2.66 5.20
N LEU A 142 3.33 2.88 5.55
CA LEU A 142 4.09 1.95 6.40
C LEU A 142 3.43 1.76 7.76
N ARG A 143 3.06 2.86 8.41
CA ARG A 143 2.37 2.83 9.71
C ARG A 143 1.01 2.16 9.62
N ALA A 144 0.27 2.42 8.53
CA ALA A 144 -1.04 1.80 8.31
C ALA A 144 -0.94 0.28 8.13
N VAL A 145 0.04 -0.19 7.33
CA VAL A 145 0.25 -1.61 7.04
C VAL A 145 0.80 -2.36 8.26
N LEU A 146 1.79 -1.80 8.95
CA LEU A 146 2.38 -2.42 10.14
C LEU A 146 1.53 -2.25 11.40
N GLN A 147 0.53 -1.36 11.35
CA GLN A 147 -0.28 -0.99 12.51
C GLN A 147 0.56 -0.46 13.67
N ASP A 148 1.66 0.21 13.33
CA ASP A 148 2.65 0.76 14.24
C ASP A 148 2.83 2.25 13.90
N ASN A 149 2.37 3.13 14.80
CA ASN A 149 2.46 4.58 14.61
C ASN A 149 3.90 5.10 14.70
N ASP A 150 4.79 4.38 15.38
CA ASP A 150 6.17 4.79 15.53
C ASP A 150 6.98 4.46 14.29
N ALA A 151 6.58 3.46 13.48
CA ALA A 151 7.31 3.00 12.30
C ALA A 151 7.79 4.15 11.39
N THR A 152 9.05 4.05 10.94
CA THR A 152 9.66 4.99 10.01
C THR A 152 10.48 4.25 8.95
N LEU A 153 10.67 4.89 7.79
CA LEU A 153 11.44 4.32 6.69
C LEU A 153 12.89 4.03 7.12
N GLU A 154 13.48 4.88 7.97
CA GLU A 154 14.86 4.75 8.43
C GLU A 154 15.08 3.55 9.34
N ARG A 155 14.06 3.17 10.13
CA ARG A 155 14.13 2.01 11.02
C ARG A 155 13.70 0.71 10.32
N THR A 156 12.96 0.82 9.21
CA THR A 156 12.47 -0.31 8.42
C THR A 156 13.24 -0.44 7.10
N ARG A 157 14.58 -0.51 7.18
CA ARG A 157 15.43 -0.68 5.98
C ARG A 157 15.39 -2.11 5.42
N ALA A 158 15.18 -3.09 6.29
CA ALA A 158 15.00 -4.48 5.91
C ALA A 158 13.51 -4.84 5.88
N PRO A 159 13.10 -5.80 5.03
CA PRO A 159 11.74 -6.32 5.03
C PRO A 159 11.34 -6.86 6.40
N VAL A 160 10.12 -6.54 6.84
CA VAL A 160 9.55 -6.99 8.12
C VAL A 160 8.46 -8.01 7.85
N ARG A 161 8.37 -9.05 8.70
CA ARG A 161 7.27 -10.02 8.64
C ARG A 161 6.19 -9.65 9.65
N THR A 162 4.96 -9.51 9.20
CA THR A 162 3.77 -9.28 10.05
C THR A 162 3.31 -10.57 10.72
N GLY A 163 2.47 -10.46 11.75
CA GLY A 163 1.97 -11.62 12.51
C GLY A 163 1.15 -12.62 11.68
N ASP A 164 0.52 -12.14 10.61
CA ASP A 164 -0.20 -12.95 9.60
C ASP A 164 0.72 -13.56 8.52
N GLY A 165 2.03 -13.31 8.61
CA GLY A 165 3.05 -13.88 7.72
C GLY A 165 3.36 -13.09 6.45
N ARG A 166 2.68 -11.96 6.17
CA ARG A 166 3.00 -11.08 5.04
C ARG A 166 4.38 -10.43 5.23
N LEU A 167 5.05 -10.11 4.13
CA LEU A 167 6.32 -9.38 4.14
C LEU A 167 6.07 -7.92 3.76
N VAL A 168 6.61 -6.99 4.52
CA VAL A 168 6.44 -5.56 4.31
C VAL A 168 7.77 -4.94 3.91
N VAL A 169 7.82 -4.33 2.73
CA VAL A 169 8.97 -3.58 2.22
C VAL A 169 8.63 -2.09 2.29
N ALA A 170 9.43 -1.33 3.03
CA ALA A 170 9.29 0.12 3.09
C ALA A 170 9.99 0.77 1.90
N ALA A 171 9.33 1.74 1.26
CA ALA A 171 9.88 2.46 0.11
C ALA A 171 9.55 3.95 0.16
N TYR A 172 10.33 4.77 -0.54
CA TYR A 172 9.96 6.17 -0.73
C TYR A 172 8.67 6.29 -1.56
N HIS A 173 7.80 7.21 -1.16
CA HIS A 173 6.62 7.52 -1.96
C HIS A 173 7.04 8.19 -3.29
N PRO A 174 6.46 7.83 -4.46
CA PRO A 174 6.82 8.45 -5.74
C PRO A 174 6.73 9.98 -5.77
N SER A 175 5.76 10.54 -5.03
CA SER A 175 5.65 12.01 -4.90
C SER A 175 6.78 12.66 -4.10
N TYR A 176 7.45 11.91 -3.20
CA TYR A 176 8.65 12.40 -2.53
C TYR A 176 9.77 12.59 -3.55
N VAL A 177 10.02 11.57 -4.39
CA VAL A 177 11.00 11.63 -5.49
C VAL A 177 10.76 12.86 -6.38
N LEU A 178 9.51 13.10 -6.80
CA LEU A 178 9.15 14.26 -7.63
C LEU A 178 9.42 15.62 -6.96
N ARG A 179 9.31 15.70 -5.63
CA ARG A 179 9.49 16.94 -4.87
C ARG A 179 10.93 17.14 -4.39
N THR A 180 11.77 16.11 -4.43
CA THR A 180 13.18 16.18 -4.06
C THR A 180 13.92 17.18 -4.96
N ARG A 181 14.66 18.09 -4.32
CA ARG A 181 15.52 19.09 -4.97
C ARG A 181 16.93 18.54 -5.14
N GLY A 182 17.62 18.95 -6.20
CA GLY A 182 18.91 18.39 -6.60
C GLY A 182 18.73 17.15 -7.47
N ALA A 183 19.49 17.07 -8.57
CA ALA A 183 19.43 15.94 -9.49
C ALA A 183 19.89 14.65 -8.81
N ASP A 184 21.05 14.69 -8.14
CA ASP A 184 21.65 13.53 -7.47
C ASP A 184 20.76 12.97 -6.36
N SER A 185 20.19 13.84 -5.51
CA SER A 185 19.27 13.41 -4.45
C SER A 185 17.98 12.81 -4.99
N ARG A 186 17.46 13.34 -6.10
CA ARG A 186 16.27 12.79 -6.76
C ARG A 186 16.56 11.43 -7.35
N GLU A 187 17.69 11.31 -8.04
CA GLU A 187 18.15 10.06 -8.63
C GLU A 187 18.38 8.98 -7.55
N HIS A 188 19.00 9.35 -6.44
CA HIS A 188 19.18 8.45 -5.29
C HIS A 188 17.82 7.98 -4.72
N ALA A 189 16.87 8.89 -4.54
CA ALA A 189 15.53 8.54 -4.06
C ALA A 189 14.76 7.66 -5.04
N TYR A 190 14.93 7.88 -6.35
CA TYR A 190 14.35 7.05 -7.40
C TYR A 190 14.95 5.64 -7.39
N ARG A 191 16.28 5.51 -7.34
CA ARG A 191 16.96 4.20 -7.25
C ARG A 191 16.52 3.42 -6.01
N ALA A 192 16.43 4.08 -4.85
CA ALA A 192 15.95 3.43 -3.64
C ALA A 192 14.50 2.90 -3.76
N LEU A 193 13.63 3.59 -4.51
CA LEU A 193 12.29 3.08 -4.83
C LEU A 193 12.38 1.84 -5.73
N VAL A 194 13.19 1.87 -6.79
CA VAL A 194 13.38 0.72 -7.71
C VAL A 194 13.94 -0.49 -6.96
N ASP A 195 14.93 -0.30 -6.09
CA ASP A 195 15.56 -1.39 -5.32
C ASP A 195 14.58 -2.02 -4.31
N ALA A 196 13.70 -1.21 -3.71
CA ALA A 196 12.63 -1.73 -2.86
C ALA A 196 11.63 -2.59 -3.67
N LEU A 197 11.28 -2.16 -4.89
CA LEU A 197 10.42 -2.95 -5.79
C LEU A 197 11.10 -4.26 -6.22
N ARG A 198 12.40 -4.23 -6.55
CA ARG A 198 13.18 -5.45 -6.85
C ARG A 198 13.18 -6.42 -5.66
N THR A 199 13.44 -5.90 -4.46
CA THR A 199 13.37 -6.68 -3.22
C THR A 199 11.99 -7.33 -3.07
N ALA A 200 10.91 -6.58 -3.32
CA ALA A 200 9.56 -7.12 -3.26
C ALA A 200 9.30 -8.22 -4.30
N SER A 201 9.82 -8.06 -5.51
CA SER A 201 9.74 -9.06 -6.59
C SER A 201 10.45 -10.37 -6.23
N ASP A 202 11.66 -10.28 -5.70
CA ASP A 202 12.44 -11.45 -5.27
C ASP A 202 11.75 -12.18 -4.12
N LEU A 203 11.33 -11.41 -3.11
CA LEU A 203 10.56 -11.95 -2.00
C LEU A 203 9.24 -12.57 -2.47
N ALA A 204 8.57 -12.05 -3.49
CA ALA A 204 7.35 -12.64 -4.01
C ALA A 204 7.60 -14.00 -4.69
N ARG A 205 8.77 -14.18 -5.31
CA ARG A 205 9.15 -15.41 -6.05
C ARG A 205 9.61 -16.56 -5.14
N ASP A 206 10.24 -16.30 -3.99
CA ASP A 206 10.96 -17.32 -3.21
C ASP A 206 10.11 -18.50 -2.64
N ARG A 207 8.79 -18.35 -2.48
CA ARG A 207 7.87 -19.46 -2.04
C ARG A 207 7.53 -20.41 -3.17
N HIS A 208 7.64 -20.00 -4.44
CA HIS A 208 7.50 -20.96 -5.54
C HIS A 208 8.62 -22.00 -5.47
N ARG A 209 9.81 -21.61 -4.97
CA ARG A 209 10.94 -22.51 -4.77
C ARG A 209 10.80 -23.41 -3.53
N GLU A 210 10.25 -22.88 -2.43
CA GLU A 210 10.02 -23.67 -1.20
C GLU A 210 8.87 -24.68 -1.35
N SER A 211 7.77 -24.28 -2.00
CA SER A 211 6.62 -25.17 -2.26
C SER A 211 6.96 -26.25 -3.30
N GLY A 212 7.81 -25.93 -4.28
CA GLY A 212 8.33 -26.89 -5.26
C GLY A 212 9.37 -27.88 -4.72
N ARG A 213 10.04 -27.58 -3.60
CA ARG A 213 10.92 -28.53 -2.89
C ARG A 213 10.14 -29.50 -2.02
N HIS A 214 9.08 -29.06 -1.34
CA HIS A 214 8.23 -29.97 -0.56
C HIS A 214 7.50 -30.99 -1.44
N ALA A 215 7.03 -30.61 -2.63
CA ALA A 215 6.36 -31.52 -3.55
C ALA A 215 7.29 -32.60 -4.19
N ARG A 216 8.62 -32.47 -4.08
CA ARG A 216 9.60 -33.46 -4.57
C ARG A 216 10.19 -34.34 -3.46
N GLY A 217 9.85 -34.07 -2.20
CA GLY A 217 10.39 -34.78 -1.04
C GLY A 217 9.54 -35.94 -0.53
N ASP A 218 8.36 -36.19 -1.13
CA ASP A 218 7.36 -37.16 -0.65
C ASP A 218 7.19 -38.37 -1.61
N ALA A 219 8.19 -38.59 -2.48
CA ALA A 219 8.23 -39.70 -3.44
C ALA A 219 9.44 -40.64 -3.20
N GLY A 220 9.83 -40.81 -1.92
CA GLY A 220 10.92 -41.69 -1.50
C GLY A 220 10.44 -42.76 -0.54
#